data_AF-A0A969PV31-F1
#
_entry.id   AF-A0A969PV31-F1
#
_cell.length_a   1.000
_cell.length_b   1.000
_cell.length_c   1.000
_cell.angle_alpha   90.00
_cell.angle_beta   90.00
_cell.angle_gamma   90.00
#
_symmetry.space_group_name_H-M   'P 1'
#
loop_
_entity.id
_entity.type
_entity.pdbx_description
1 polymer ?
#
loop_
_entity_poly.entity_id
_entity_poly.type
_entity_poly.pdbx_seq_one_letter_code
_entity_poly.pdbx_strand_id
1 'polypeptide(L)'
;MTSWKEAYDFFDERQIEVLGISVDHMYTQNVFEATLGTLPYPLLADWHKTTARDFGVLDPEDEVSSRACFLIHRDGTLAYRNEAFDAENDAHYQEVFEACRKLESRQS
;
A
#
# COMPACT_ATOMS: atom_id res chain seq x y z
N MET A 1 -13.39 -3.64 7.98
CA MET A 1 -13.07 -4.06 6.58
C MET A 1 -11.78 -4.85 6.68
N THR A 2 -11.66 -6.05 6.10
CA THR A 2 -10.57 -6.96 6.51
C THR A 2 -9.34 -6.96 5.60
N SER A 3 -9.42 -6.40 4.38
CA SER A 3 -8.23 -6.23 3.53
C SER A 3 -8.42 -5.27 2.34
N TRP A 4 -7.32 -4.89 1.70
CA TRP A 4 -7.34 -4.19 0.40
C TRP A 4 -7.90 -5.03 -0.73
N LYS A 5 -7.77 -6.36 -0.67
CA LYS A 5 -8.35 -7.29 -1.65
C LYS A 5 -9.88 -7.20 -1.68
N GLU A 6 -10.52 -7.17 -0.52
CA GLU A 6 -11.97 -7.03 -0.42
C GLU A 6 -12.47 -5.66 -0.86
N ALA A 7 -11.65 -4.63 -0.66
CA ALA A 7 -11.96 -3.26 -1.06
C ALA A 7 -11.49 -2.93 -2.49
N TYR A 8 -11.01 -3.90 -3.27
CA TYR A 8 -10.35 -3.62 -4.54
C TYR A 8 -11.24 -2.87 -5.54
N ASP A 9 -12.52 -3.25 -5.62
CA ASP A 9 -13.50 -2.61 -6.51
C ASP A 9 -13.62 -1.09 -6.24
N PHE A 10 -13.49 -0.67 -4.97
CA PHE A 10 -13.50 0.76 -4.63
C PHE A 10 -12.37 1.53 -5.33
N PHE A 11 -11.18 0.93 -5.43
CA PHE A 11 -10.01 1.55 -6.05
C PHE A 11 -10.07 1.47 -7.58
N ASP A 12 -10.50 0.33 -8.12
CA ASP A 12 -10.60 0.09 -9.56
C ASP A 12 -11.60 1.05 -10.24
N GLU A 13 -12.79 1.21 -9.64
CA GLU A 13 -13.81 2.17 -10.11
C GLU A 13 -13.31 3.62 -10.17
N ARG A 14 -12.27 3.94 -9.40
CA ARG A 14 -11.71 5.29 -9.22
C ARG A 14 -10.40 5.47 -9.96
N GLN A 15 -9.98 4.47 -10.73
CA GLN A 15 -8.69 4.45 -11.43
C GLN A 15 -7.50 4.65 -10.48
N ILE A 16 -7.60 4.12 -9.26
CA ILE A 16 -6.53 4.11 -8.27
C ILE A 16 -5.88 2.72 -8.30
N GLU A 17 -4.58 2.68 -8.56
CA GLU A 17 -3.81 1.44 -8.55
C GLU A 17 -3.36 1.12 -7.11
N VAL A 18 -3.62 -0.10 -6.67
CA VAL A 18 -3.10 -0.64 -5.39
C VAL A 18 -1.80 -1.39 -5.69
N LEU A 19 -0.76 -1.16 -4.88
CA LEU A 19 0.51 -1.87 -4.97
C LEU A 19 0.90 -2.36 -3.57
N GLY A 20 1.09 -3.67 -3.41
CA GLY A 20 1.73 -4.19 -2.20
C GLY A 20 3.25 -4.17 -2.36
N ILE A 21 3.99 -3.79 -1.33
CA ILE A 21 5.46 -3.75 -1.36
C ILE A 21 5.99 -4.38 -0.08
N SER A 22 6.99 -5.25 -0.18
CA SER A 22 7.80 -5.69 0.96
C SER A 22 9.27 -5.82 0.54
N VAL A 23 10.16 -5.85 1.53
CA VAL A 23 11.60 -6.05 1.36
C VAL A 23 11.98 -7.50 0.99
N ASP A 24 11.02 -8.42 0.98
CA ASP A 24 11.23 -9.81 0.59
C ASP A 24 11.55 -9.96 -0.90
N HIS A 25 12.28 -11.02 -1.23
CA HIS A 25 12.61 -11.35 -2.61
C HIS A 25 11.35 -11.70 -3.45
N MET A 26 11.38 -11.44 -4.76
CA MET A 26 10.25 -11.67 -5.68
C MET A 26 9.70 -13.11 -5.65
N TYR A 27 10.55 -14.11 -5.42
CA TYR A 27 10.12 -15.51 -5.31
C TYR A 27 9.27 -15.75 -4.06
N THR A 28 9.63 -15.12 -2.93
CA THR A 28 8.84 -15.17 -1.69
C THR A 28 7.49 -14.48 -1.90
N GLN A 29 7.49 -13.31 -2.56
CA GLN A 29 6.25 -12.59 -2.90
C GLN A 29 5.31 -13.44 -3.76
N ASN A 30 5.82 -14.10 -4.80
CA ASN A 30 5.01 -14.95 -5.68
C ASN A 30 4.37 -16.12 -4.92
N VAL A 31 5.13 -16.77 -4.04
CA VAL A 31 4.58 -17.85 -3.20
C VAL A 31 3.54 -17.30 -2.24
N PHE A 32 3.81 -16.17 -1.61
CA PHE A 32 2.88 -15.53 -0.68
C PHE A 32 1.57 -15.12 -1.37
N GLU A 33 1.64 -14.48 -2.53
CA GLU A 33 0.45 -14.15 -3.34
C GLU A 33 -0.38 -15.39 -3.66
N ALA A 34 0.27 -16.50 -4.04
CA ALA A 34 -0.41 -17.76 -4.30
C ALA A 34 -1.12 -18.29 -3.05
N THR A 35 -0.53 -18.15 -1.85
CA THR A 35 -1.19 -18.54 -0.58
C THR A 35 -2.40 -17.70 -0.23
N LEU A 36 -2.48 -16.45 -0.73
CA LEU A 36 -3.61 -15.55 -0.53
C LEU A 36 -4.77 -15.79 -1.53
N GLY A 37 -4.66 -16.84 -2.35
CA GLY A 37 -5.64 -17.16 -3.38
C GLY A 37 -5.68 -16.08 -4.47
N THR A 38 -4.48 -15.64 -4.87
CA THR A 38 -4.18 -14.55 -5.82
C THR A 38 -4.68 -13.17 -5.40
N LEU A 39 -3.96 -12.12 -5.79
CA LEU A 39 -4.35 -10.75 -5.49
C LEU A 39 -4.81 -10.03 -6.76
N PRO A 40 -5.78 -9.11 -6.66
CA PRO A 40 -6.20 -8.30 -7.80
C PRO A 40 -5.19 -7.17 -8.10
N TYR A 41 -4.12 -7.07 -7.31
CA TYR A 41 -3.05 -6.09 -7.43
C TYR A 41 -1.69 -6.77 -7.27
N PRO A 42 -0.61 -6.20 -7.84
CA PRO A 42 0.72 -6.80 -7.76
C PRO A 42 1.34 -6.66 -6.36
N LEU A 43 2.19 -7.63 -6.02
CA LEU A 43 3.16 -7.55 -4.92
C LEU A 43 4.57 -7.30 -5.48
N LEU A 44 5.17 -6.19 -5.07
CA LEU A 44 6.49 -5.74 -5.49
C LEU A 44 7.54 -6.12 -4.44
N ALA A 45 8.72 -6.46 -4.93
CA ALA A 45 9.89 -6.76 -4.11
C ALA A 45 10.83 -5.55 -4.06
N ASP A 46 10.96 -4.91 -2.90
CA ASP A 46 11.97 -3.89 -2.59
C ASP A 46 13.22 -4.56 -1.97
N TRP A 47 13.81 -5.51 -2.70
CA TRP A 47 14.93 -6.31 -2.22
C TRP A 47 16.15 -5.47 -1.77
N HIS A 48 16.36 -4.32 -2.43
CA HIS A 48 17.44 -3.39 -2.07
C HIS A 48 17.06 -2.42 -0.95
N LYS A 49 15.82 -2.50 -0.45
CA LYS A 49 15.24 -1.67 0.62
C LYS A 49 15.30 -0.18 0.29
N THR A 50 15.34 0.18 -1.00
CA THR A 50 15.51 1.56 -1.44
C THR A 50 14.24 2.34 -1.17
N THR A 51 13.10 1.79 -1.58
CA THR A 51 11.80 2.41 -1.37
C THR A 51 11.48 2.51 0.13
N ALA A 52 11.72 1.44 0.90
CA ALA A 52 11.49 1.46 2.35
C ALA A 52 12.33 2.52 3.06
N ARG A 53 13.58 2.75 2.64
CA ARG A 53 14.43 3.84 3.17
C ARG A 53 13.91 5.22 2.75
N ASP A 54 13.63 5.41 1.46
CA ASP A 54 13.20 6.70 0.91
C ASP A 54 11.88 7.18 1.53
N PHE A 55 11.00 6.24 1.88
CA PHE A 55 9.72 6.52 2.54
C PHE A 55 9.83 6.53 4.07
N GLY A 56 11.01 6.29 4.64
CA GLY A 56 11.29 6.37 6.07
C GLY A 56 10.63 5.27 6.90
N VAL A 57 10.33 4.11 6.30
CA VAL A 57 9.61 3.00 6.95
C VAL A 57 10.46 1.76 7.17
N LEU A 58 11.74 1.78 6.77
CA LEU A 58 12.67 0.70 7.06
C LEU A 58 13.13 0.74 8.52
N ASP A 59 12.95 -0.36 9.23
CA ASP A 59 13.61 -0.62 10.50
C ASP A 59 15.09 -0.96 10.24
N PRO A 60 16.05 -0.18 10.77
CA PRO A 60 17.47 -0.40 10.50
C PRO A 60 18.08 -1.56 11.29
N GLU A 61 17.44 -2.01 12.38
CA GLU A 61 17.93 -3.12 13.20
C GLU A 61 17.47 -4.46 12.65
N ASP A 62 16.18 -4.58 12.34
CA ASP A 62 15.56 -5.81 11.85
C ASP A 62 15.59 -5.91 10.32
N GLU A 63 15.96 -4.84 9.62
CA GLU A 63 15.97 -4.72 8.16
C GLU A 63 14.62 -5.02 7.48
N VAL A 64 13.52 -4.82 8.19
CA VAL A 64 12.14 -5.00 7.73
C VAL A 64 11.43 -3.66 7.55
N SER A 65 10.44 -3.61 6.65
CA SER A 65 9.56 -2.45 6.53
C SER A 65 8.46 -2.48 7.58
N SER A 66 8.25 -1.36 8.26
CA SER A 66 7.02 -1.10 9.03
C SER A 66 5.78 -1.17 8.14
N ARG A 67 4.64 -1.56 8.72
CA ARG A 67 3.37 -1.53 8.00
C ARG A 67 2.96 -0.08 7.79
N ALA A 68 2.95 0.36 6.54
CA ALA A 68 2.66 1.73 6.18
C ALA A 68 1.73 1.79 4.96
N CYS A 69 1.02 2.91 4.80
CA CYS A 69 0.15 3.18 3.68
C CYS A 69 0.38 4.59 3.15
N PHE A 70 0.50 4.72 1.84
CA PHE A 70 0.76 5.97 1.15
C PHE A 70 -0.20 6.11 -0.01
N LEU A 71 -0.68 7.33 -0.25
CA LEU A 71 -1.40 7.68 -1.45
C LEU A 71 -0.58 8.69 -2.22
N ILE A 72 -0.26 8.37 -3.47
CA ILE A 72 0.61 9.17 -4.32
C ILE A 72 -0.19 9.53 -5.58
N HIS A 73 -0.15 10.80 -5.95
CA HIS A 73 -0.72 11.27 -7.21
C HIS A 73 0.09 10.78 -8.41
N ARG A 74 -0.55 10.75 -9.59
CA ARG A 74 0.13 10.41 -10.84
C ARG A 74 1.29 11.36 -11.21
N ASP A 75 1.29 12.57 -10.67
CA ASP A 75 2.39 13.54 -10.81
C ASP A 75 3.56 13.33 -9.82
N GLY A 76 3.46 12.31 -8.96
CA GLY A 76 4.45 11.99 -7.93
C GLY A 76 4.24 12.71 -6.59
N THR A 77 3.21 13.54 -6.45
CA THR A 77 2.94 14.27 -5.20
C THR A 77 2.32 13.35 -4.16
N LEU A 78 2.84 13.39 -2.93
CA LEU A 78 2.28 12.65 -1.80
C LEU A 78 0.96 13.29 -1.33
N ALA A 79 -0.14 12.55 -1.41
CA ALA A 79 -1.48 13.00 -1.00
C ALA A 79 -1.84 12.58 0.43
N TYR A 80 -1.35 11.43 0.87
CA TYR A 80 -1.58 10.89 2.22
C TYR A 80 -0.43 9.97 2.62
N ARG A 81 -0.13 9.94 3.92
CA ARG A 81 0.92 9.10 4.53
C ARG A 81 0.47 8.64 5.90
N ASN A 82 0.60 7.34 6.16
CA ASN A 82 0.51 6.73 7.47
C ASN A 82 1.63 5.69 7.59
N GLU A 83 2.63 6.00 8.41
CA GLU A 83 3.84 5.17 8.60
C GLU A 83 3.65 4.04 9.61
N ALA A 84 2.55 4.07 10.36
CA ALA A 84 2.21 3.11 11.40
C ALA A 84 0.80 2.56 11.16
N PHE A 85 0.57 2.05 9.95
CA PHE A 85 -0.71 1.50 9.55
C PHE A 85 -0.99 0.22 10.34
N ASP A 86 -2.20 0.15 10.92
CA ASP A 86 -2.64 -0.98 11.71
C ASP A 86 -3.82 -1.61 10.96
N ALA A 87 -3.63 -2.86 10.55
CA ALA A 87 -4.61 -3.59 9.75
C ALA A 87 -5.82 -4.06 10.58
N GLU A 88 -5.74 -3.96 11.91
CA GLU A 88 -6.84 -4.24 12.83
C GLU A 88 -7.61 -2.96 13.21
N ASN A 89 -7.09 -1.79 12.83
CA ASN A 89 -7.72 -0.51 13.10
C ASN A 89 -8.54 -0.02 11.89
N ASP A 90 -9.86 -0.18 11.95
CA ASP A 90 -10.79 0.29 10.92
C ASP A 90 -10.65 1.79 10.61
N ALA A 91 -10.24 2.63 11.58
CA ALA A 91 -10.05 4.06 11.36
C ALA A 91 -8.92 4.34 10.35
N HIS A 92 -7.84 3.55 10.36
CA HIS A 92 -6.74 3.72 9.42
C HIS A 92 -7.18 3.43 7.98
N TYR A 93 -8.09 2.47 7.78
CA TYR A 93 -8.70 2.25 6.47
C TYR A 93 -9.59 3.42 6.04
N GLN A 94 -10.41 3.96 6.96
CA GLN A 94 -11.27 5.11 6.65
C GLN A 94 -10.47 6.33 6.22
N GLU A 95 -9.34 6.61 6.87
CA GLU A 95 -8.45 7.72 6.50
C GLU A 95 -7.96 7.61 5.05
N VAL A 96 -7.59 6.39 4.62
CA VAL A 96 -7.18 6.13 3.22
C VAL A 96 -8.34 6.37 2.26
N PHE A 97 -9.52 5.83 2.55
CA PHE A 97 -10.69 6.01 1.67
C PHE A 97 -11.13 7.48 1.59
N GLU A 98 -11.06 8.21 2.70
CA GLU A 98 -11.31 9.65 2.71
C GLU A 98 -10.28 10.42 1.88
N ALA A 99 -9.00 10.04 1.98
CA ALA A 99 -7.94 10.63 1.15
C ALA A 99 -8.21 10.39 -0.34
N CYS A 100 -8.58 9.16 -0.73
CA CYS A 100 -8.95 8.82 -2.11
C CYS A 100 -10.12 9.69 -2.62
N ARG A 101 -11.19 9.84 -1.84
CA ARG A 101 -12.35 10.67 -2.22
C ARG A 101 -12.00 12.16 -2.37
N LYS A 102 -11.06 12.67 -1.58
CA LYS A 102 -10.57 14.06 -1.70
C LYS A 102 -9.77 14.30 -2.97
N LEU A 103 -9.19 13.25 -3.58
CA LEU A 103 -8.50 13.38 -4.85
C LEU A 103 -9.47 13.58 -6.02
N GLU A 104 -10.63 12.92 -5.98
CA GLU A 104 -11.66 13.04 -7.00
C GLU A 104 -12.23 14.48 -7.06
N SER A 105 -12.45 15.11 -5.91
CA SER A 105 -13.06 16.43 -5.83
C SER A 105 -12.15 17.59 -6.29
N ARG A 106 -10.85 17.36 -6.45
CA ARG A 106 -9.88 18.35 -6.95
C ARG A 106 -9.69 18.32 -8.47
N GLN A 107 -10.36 17.40 -9.17
CA GLN A 107 -10.34 17.31 -10.64
C GLN A 107 -11.58 17.92 -11.32
N SER A 108 -12.39 18.71 -10.59
CA SER A 108 -13.53 19.49 -11.13
C SER A 108 -13.19 20.96 -11.35
#